data_AF-A0A3C0YXV5-F1
#
_entry.id   AF-A0A3C0YXV5-F1
#
_cell.length_a   1.000
_cell.length_b   1.000
_cell.length_c   1.000
_cell.angle_alpha   90.00
_cell.angle_beta   90.00
_cell.angle_gamma   90.00
#
_symmetry.space_group_name_H-M   'P 1'
#
loop_
_entity.id
_entity.type
_entity.pdbx_description
1 polymer ?
#
loop_
_entity_poly.entity_id
_entity_poly.type
_entity_poly.pdbx_seq_one_letter_code
_entity_poly.pdbx_strand_id
1 'polypeptide(L)'
;MVVHMATYTSDVDSWDLHLQSSIVGTRNVLEAARLNGVKRVVFGSTIDTTTGYELDYPYGELAAGEYDKVTEPWRMLTHTDPTRPKSIYGACKVFCEALGHLYSDRYDMSVLCIRLGAVRADNAPTLRRHYPGYLDQQDCIDMIDRCLQAPDDLKFDIFNAISDNRYRWRDIDHPKEVLGWRPRGHAEDYEIDDKGGWHQVLEGDQTLGR
;
A
#
# COMPACT_ATOMS: atom_id res chain seq x y z
N MET A 1 -1.03 -12.79 -18.25
CA MET A 1 -0.77 -12.08 -16.99
C MET A 1 -2.11 -11.73 -16.35
N VAL A 2 -2.14 -11.42 -15.06
CA VAL A 2 -3.35 -10.98 -14.34
C VAL A 2 -3.02 -9.73 -13.54
N VAL A 3 -3.91 -8.74 -13.56
CA VAL A 3 -3.91 -7.61 -12.63
C VAL A 3 -5.07 -7.82 -11.66
N HIS A 4 -4.77 -8.16 -10.41
CA HIS A 4 -5.77 -8.47 -9.39
C HIS A 4 -5.94 -7.31 -8.42
N MET A 5 -6.91 -6.44 -8.71
CA MET A 5 -7.29 -5.29 -7.89
C MET A 5 -8.61 -5.51 -7.14
N ALA A 6 -9.30 -6.64 -7.39
CA ALA A 6 -10.61 -6.90 -6.81
C ALA A 6 -10.49 -7.27 -5.33
N THR A 7 -11.07 -6.44 -4.46
CA THR A 7 -11.10 -6.62 -3.01
C THR A 7 -12.23 -5.76 -2.45
N TYR A 8 -12.81 -6.16 -1.32
CA TYR A 8 -13.76 -5.31 -0.61
C TYR A 8 -13.00 -4.19 0.11
N THR A 9 -13.49 -2.95 0.05
CA THR A 9 -12.84 -1.76 0.61
C THR A 9 -13.77 -0.83 1.39
N SER A 10 -15.07 -1.10 1.42
CA SER A 10 -16.06 -0.16 1.97
C SER A 10 -16.15 -0.16 3.50
N ASP A 11 -15.92 -1.31 4.14
CA ASP A 11 -15.82 -1.46 5.58
C ASP A 11 -14.57 -2.27 5.90
N VAL A 12 -13.53 -1.59 6.38
CA VAL A 12 -12.18 -2.14 6.58
C VAL A 12 -12.10 -3.14 7.74
N ASP A 13 -13.13 -3.21 8.59
CA ASP A 13 -13.18 -4.10 9.75
C ASP A 13 -14.19 -5.24 9.59
N SER A 14 -14.78 -5.39 8.40
CA SER A 14 -15.71 -6.49 8.13
C SER A 14 -14.98 -7.81 7.92
N TRP A 15 -14.94 -8.65 8.97
CA TRP A 15 -14.30 -9.97 8.90
C TRP A 15 -14.82 -10.84 7.76
N ASP A 16 -16.13 -11.07 7.69
CA ASP A 16 -16.72 -12.01 6.73
C ASP A 16 -16.53 -11.53 5.28
N LEU A 17 -16.66 -10.22 5.03
CA LEU A 17 -16.48 -9.66 3.69
C LEU A 17 -15.03 -9.76 3.24
N HIS A 18 -14.05 -9.50 4.11
CA HIS A 18 -12.64 -9.66 3.76
C HIS A 18 -12.22 -11.13 3.63
N LEU A 19 -12.75 -12.01 4.48
CA LEU A 19 -12.52 -13.46 4.35
C LEU A 19 -12.98 -13.97 2.98
N GLN A 20 -14.20 -13.65 2.56
CA GLN A 20 -14.75 -14.13 1.29
C GLN A 20 -14.11 -13.44 0.09
N SER A 21 -14.11 -12.10 0.07
CA SER A 21 -13.66 -11.36 -1.11
C SER A 21 -12.15 -11.36 -1.28
N SER A 22 -11.40 -11.22 -0.19
CA SER A 22 -9.98 -10.92 -0.24
C SER A 22 -9.15 -12.19 -0.04
N ILE A 23 -9.38 -12.95 1.04
CA ILE A 23 -8.65 -14.19 1.31
C ILE A 23 -9.02 -15.27 0.30
N VAL A 24 -10.29 -15.69 0.27
CA VAL A 24 -10.75 -16.76 -0.63
C VAL A 24 -10.65 -16.32 -2.09
N GLY A 25 -11.06 -15.09 -2.40
CA GLY A 25 -10.96 -14.53 -3.74
C GLY A 25 -9.53 -14.52 -4.29
N THR A 26 -8.55 -14.02 -3.52
CA THR A 26 -7.15 -13.99 -3.98
C THR A 26 -6.58 -15.38 -4.15
N ARG A 27 -6.87 -16.32 -3.23
CA ARG A 27 -6.48 -17.73 -3.39
C ARG A 27 -7.03 -18.31 -4.69
N ASN A 28 -8.29 -18.03 -5.02
CA ASN A 28 -8.92 -18.56 -6.22
C ASN A 28 -8.32 -17.97 -7.49
N VAL A 29 -8.00 -16.68 -7.50
CA VAL A 29 -7.30 -16.03 -8.63
C VAL A 29 -5.93 -16.65 -8.83
N LEU A 30 -5.13 -16.81 -7.76
CA LEU A 30 -3.80 -17.41 -7.84
C LEU A 30 -3.86 -18.87 -8.32
N GLU A 31 -4.79 -19.67 -7.80
CA GLU A 31 -4.95 -21.06 -8.20
C GLU A 31 -5.43 -21.21 -9.64
N ALA A 32 -6.40 -20.39 -10.06
CA ALA A 32 -6.85 -20.37 -11.45
C ALA A 32 -5.73 -19.93 -12.40
N ALA A 33 -4.96 -18.91 -12.02
CA ALA A 33 -3.79 -18.45 -12.76
C ALA A 33 -2.76 -19.59 -12.93
N ARG A 34 -2.45 -20.31 -11.84
CA ARG A 34 -1.57 -21.47 -11.85
C ARG A 34 -2.07 -22.56 -12.80
N LEU A 35 -3.34 -22.96 -12.68
CA LEU A 35 -3.93 -24.02 -13.50
C LEU A 35 -3.98 -23.68 -14.99
N ASN A 36 -3.98 -22.40 -15.35
CA ASN A 36 -4.01 -21.93 -16.75
C ASN A 36 -2.64 -21.45 -17.26
N GLY A 37 -1.56 -21.72 -16.53
CA GLY A 37 -0.19 -21.38 -16.97
C GLY A 37 0.10 -19.88 -17.01
N VAL A 38 -0.64 -19.04 -16.28
CA VAL A 38 -0.34 -17.62 -16.15
C VAL A 38 1.00 -17.45 -15.41
N LYS A 39 1.93 -16.74 -16.04
CA LYS A 39 3.27 -16.53 -15.50
C LYS A 39 3.43 -15.33 -14.58
N ARG A 40 2.56 -14.31 -14.68
CA ARG A 40 2.62 -13.10 -13.84
C ARG A 40 1.26 -12.69 -13.30
N VAL A 41 1.20 -12.42 -12.00
CA VAL A 41 0.08 -11.80 -11.29
C VAL A 41 0.59 -10.53 -10.59
N VAL A 42 0.03 -9.39 -10.93
CA VAL A 42 0.25 -8.13 -10.21
C VAL A 42 -0.90 -7.96 -9.23
N PHE A 43 -0.59 -7.96 -7.93
CA PHE A 43 -1.58 -7.92 -6.85
C PHE A 43 -1.64 -6.53 -6.20
N GLY A 44 -2.83 -5.94 -6.17
CA GLY A 44 -3.09 -4.72 -5.40
C GLY A 44 -3.17 -5.01 -3.90
N SER A 45 -2.05 -4.80 -3.20
CA SER A 45 -1.99 -4.71 -1.74
C SER A 45 -2.29 -3.28 -1.28
N THR A 46 -1.92 -2.92 -0.06
CA THR A 46 -2.22 -1.62 0.55
C THR A 46 -1.11 -1.15 1.48
N ILE A 47 -0.95 0.17 1.58
CA ILE A 47 -0.12 0.79 2.63
C ILE A 47 -0.69 0.57 4.04
N ASP A 48 -1.95 0.16 4.16
CA ASP A 48 -2.59 -0.19 5.45
C ASP A 48 -1.99 -1.45 6.11
N THR A 49 -1.12 -2.18 5.39
CA THR A 49 -0.29 -3.24 5.96
C THR A 49 0.72 -2.71 7.00
N THR A 50 0.99 -1.40 7.04
CA THR A 50 1.98 -0.78 7.94
C THR A 50 1.44 0.43 8.70
N THR A 51 0.14 0.73 8.66
CA THR A 51 -0.44 1.93 9.30
C THR A 51 -0.41 1.90 10.83
N GLY A 52 -0.24 0.74 11.46
CA GLY A 52 -0.05 0.66 12.91
C GLY A 52 1.24 1.33 13.40
N TYR A 53 2.21 1.62 12.53
CA TYR A 53 3.34 2.49 12.87
C TYR A 53 2.92 3.93 13.19
N GLU A 54 1.73 4.38 12.76
CA GLU A 54 1.17 5.69 13.13
C GLU A 54 0.92 5.84 14.64
N LEU A 55 1.02 4.76 15.42
CA LEU A 55 0.97 4.81 16.88
C LEU A 55 2.30 5.26 17.51
N ASP A 56 3.37 5.33 16.72
CA ASP A 56 4.72 5.70 17.17
C ASP A 56 5.15 7.05 16.55
N TYR A 57 6.01 7.78 17.26
CA TYR A 57 6.64 8.99 16.73
C TYR A 57 7.68 8.63 15.64
N PRO A 58 7.78 9.37 14.52
CA PRO A 58 7.01 10.56 14.15
C PRO A 58 5.81 10.29 13.23
N TYR A 59 5.48 9.02 12.97
CA TYR A 59 4.57 8.64 11.90
C TYR A 59 3.14 9.09 12.16
N GLY A 60 2.71 9.05 13.42
CA GLY A 60 1.41 9.57 13.85
C GLY A 60 1.28 11.07 13.61
N GLU A 61 2.31 11.85 13.93
CA GLU A 61 2.35 13.30 13.70
C GLU A 61 2.30 13.64 12.21
N LEU A 62 3.06 12.90 11.38
CA LEU A 62 3.02 13.04 9.92
C LEU A 62 1.62 12.74 9.38
N ALA A 63 0.97 11.66 9.85
CA ALA A 63 -0.40 11.32 9.46
C ALA A 63 -1.44 12.33 9.98
N ALA A 64 -1.24 12.89 11.16
CA ALA A 64 -2.11 13.90 11.75
C ALA A 64 -1.96 15.28 11.11
N GLY A 65 -0.91 15.52 10.30
CA GLY A 65 -0.61 16.85 9.75
C GLY A 65 0.08 17.78 10.74
N GLU A 66 0.64 17.25 11.81
CA GLU A 66 1.32 17.98 12.88
C GLU A 66 2.81 18.19 12.54
N TYR A 67 3.09 18.67 11.32
CA TYR A 67 4.44 18.69 10.73
C TYR A 67 5.45 19.51 11.55
N ASP A 68 5.00 20.60 12.19
CA ASP A 68 5.86 21.45 13.04
C ASP A 68 6.38 20.72 14.29
N LYS A 69 5.81 19.57 14.65
CA LYS A 69 6.23 18.73 15.78
C LYS A 69 7.21 17.63 15.36
N VAL A 70 7.46 17.47 14.07
CA VAL A 70 8.34 16.43 13.52
C VAL A 70 9.73 17.00 13.29
N THR A 71 10.75 16.29 13.77
CA THR A 71 12.15 16.63 13.50
C THR A 71 12.63 15.92 12.23
N GLU A 72 13.11 16.67 11.24
CA GLU A 72 13.74 16.12 10.04
C GLU A 72 15.23 15.79 10.26
N PRO A 73 15.78 14.73 9.62
CA PRO A 73 15.06 13.70 8.87
C PRO A 73 14.47 12.62 9.81
N TRP A 74 13.41 11.95 9.36
CA TRP A 74 12.91 10.73 10.00
C TRP A 74 13.30 9.49 9.21
N ARG A 75 13.26 8.33 9.87
CA ARG A 75 13.44 7.04 9.21
C ARG A 75 12.24 6.76 8.30
N MET A 76 12.50 6.44 7.04
CA MET A 76 11.48 5.92 6.12
C MET A 76 11.31 4.42 6.35
N LEU A 77 10.06 3.94 6.42
CA LEU A 77 9.78 2.51 6.40
C LEU A 77 9.99 1.96 4.99
N THR A 78 10.69 0.84 4.91
CA THR A 78 10.97 0.13 3.68
C THR A 78 9.95 -0.98 3.43
N HIS A 79 9.96 -1.55 2.23
CA HIS A 79 9.17 -2.75 1.92
C HIS A 79 9.50 -3.98 2.82
N THR A 80 10.69 -3.99 3.45
CA THR A 80 11.16 -5.09 4.34
C THR A 80 10.81 -4.90 5.81
N ASP A 81 10.33 -3.72 6.20
CA ASP A 81 9.87 -3.49 7.56
C ASP A 81 8.71 -4.43 7.92
N PRO A 82 8.63 -4.93 9.16
CA PRO A 82 7.53 -5.78 9.60
C PRO A 82 6.18 -5.15 9.33
N THR A 83 5.22 -5.94 8.85
CA THR A 83 3.84 -5.48 8.71
C THR A 83 3.22 -5.26 10.08
N ARG A 84 2.52 -4.14 10.24
CA ARG A 84 1.78 -3.77 11.46
C ARG A 84 0.47 -3.10 11.03
N PRO A 85 -0.53 -3.86 10.55
CA PRO A 85 -1.80 -3.29 10.13
C PRO A 85 -2.62 -2.82 11.32
N LYS A 86 -3.47 -1.81 11.12
CA LYS A 86 -4.42 -1.34 12.13
C LYS A 86 -5.88 -1.73 11.87
N SER A 87 -6.18 -2.36 10.73
CA SER A 87 -7.50 -2.84 10.34
C SER A 87 -7.48 -4.33 9.96
N ILE A 88 -8.67 -4.95 9.89
CA ILE A 88 -8.82 -6.31 9.34
C ILE A 88 -8.44 -6.34 7.86
N TYR A 89 -8.81 -5.33 7.08
CA TYR A 89 -8.44 -5.18 5.68
C TYR A 89 -6.92 -5.28 5.47
N GLY A 90 -6.15 -4.49 6.22
CA GLY A 90 -4.69 -4.49 6.19
C GLY A 90 -4.13 -5.88 6.51
N ALA A 91 -4.63 -6.53 7.58
CA ALA A 91 -4.22 -7.88 7.97
C ALA A 91 -4.53 -8.93 6.89
N CYS A 92 -5.71 -8.85 6.26
CA CYS A 92 -6.08 -9.72 5.15
C CYS A 92 -5.17 -9.52 3.93
N LYS A 93 -4.74 -8.29 3.65
CA LYS A 93 -3.78 -8.01 2.57
C LYS A 93 -2.40 -8.59 2.86
N VAL A 94 -1.93 -8.56 4.11
CA VAL A 94 -0.69 -9.26 4.54
C VAL A 94 -0.79 -10.77 4.26
N PHE A 95 -1.91 -11.40 4.61
CA PHE A 95 -2.13 -12.81 4.27
C PHE A 95 -2.02 -13.05 2.76
N CYS A 96 -2.59 -12.16 1.94
CA CYS A 96 -2.54 -12.28 0.49
C CYS A 96 -1.14 -12.07 -0.09
N GLU A 97 -0.32 -11.17 0.48
CA GLU A 97 1.10 -11.02 0.13
C GLU A 97 1.87 -12.33 0.40
N ALA A 98 1.71 -12.90 1.60
CA ALA A 98 2.33 -14.17 1.96
C ALA A 98 1.86 -15.33 1.07
N LEU A 99 0.56 -15.36 0.72
CA LEU A 99 0.02 -16.33 -0.20
C LEU A 99 0.62 -16.18 -1.61
N GLY A 100 0.80 -14.94 -2.08
CA GLY A 100 1.47 -14.65 -3.34
C GLY A 100 2.90 -15.20 -3.38
N HIS A 101 3.67 -14.98 -2.30
CA HIS A 101 5.02 -15.51 -2.14
C HIS A 101 5.03 -17.04 -2.23
N LEU A 102 4.13 -17.71 -1.52
CA LEU A 102 3.99 -19.18 -1.59
C LEU A 102 3.78 -19.66 -3.03
N TYR A 103 2.93 -18.97 -3.81
CA TYR A 103 2.68 -19.37 -5.20
C TYR A 103 3.88 -19.11 -6.11
N SER A 104 4.63 -18.04 -5.85
CA SER A 104 5.90 -17.77 -6.54
C SER A 104 6.88 -18.92 -6.33
N ASP A 105 7.20 -19.25 -5.08
CA ASP A 105 8.21 -20.25 -4.74
C ASP A 105 7.83 -21.65 -5.21
N ARG A 106 6.54 -22.00 -5.07
CA ARG A 106 6.08 -23.37 -5.31
C ARG A 106 5.76 -23.65 -6.77
N TYR A 107 5.39 -22.64 -7.54
CA TYR A 107 4.82 -22.83 -8.88
C TYR A 107 5.50 -22.01 -9.97
N ASP A 108 6.65 -21.38 -9.69
CA ASP A 108 7.41 -20.59 -10.67
C ASP A 108 6.56 -19.47 -11.30
N MET A 109 5.73 -18.84 -10.48
CA MET A 109 4.91 -17.70 -10.87
C MET A 109 5.59 -16.40 -10.43
N SER A 110 5.53 -15.37 -11.26
CA SER A 110 5.85 -14.00 -10.85
C SER A 110 4.62 -13.41 -10.14
N VAL A 111 4.73 -13.09 -8.85
CA VAL A 111 3.68 -12.42 -8.07
C VAL A 111 4.25 -11.14 -7.47
N LEU A 112 3.87 -9.99 -8.03
CA LEU A 112 4.37 -8.69 -7.61
C LEU A 112 3.27 -7.95 -6.84
N CYS A 113 3.54 -7.60 -5.59
CA CYS A 113 2.57 -6.96 -4.70
C CYS A 113 2.80 -5.45 -4.66
N ILE A 114 1.76 -4.67 -4.93
CA ILE A 114 1.80 -3.21 -4.87
C ILE A 114 1.07 -2.76 -3.62
N ARG A 115 1.78 -2.24 -2.61
CA ARG A 115 1.17 -1.58 -1.45
C ARG A 115 0.70 -0.19 -1.87
N LEU A 116 -0.51 -0.13 -2.40
CA LEU A 116 -1.13 1.08 -2.93
C LEU A 116 -1.39 2.09 -1.82
N GLY A 117 -0.98 3.34 -2.06
CA GLY A 117 -1.40 4.51 -1.32
C GLY A 117 -2.86 4.90 -1.55
N ALA A 118 -3.20 6.13 -1.15
CA ALA A 118 -4.53 6.69 -1.30
C ALA A 118 -4.74 7.18 -2.75
N VAL A 119 -5.27 6.30 -3.60
CA VAL A 119 -5.80 6.66 -4.93
C VAL A 119 -7.24 7.12 -4.78
N ARG A 120 -7.53 8.36 -5.19
CA ARG A 120 -8.86 8.98 -5.02
C ARG A 120 -9.52 9.22 -6.36
N ALA A 121 -10.85 9.19 -6.40
CA ALA A 121 -11.63 9.42 -7.62
C ALA A 121 -11.34 10.80 -8.25
N ASP A 122 -11.26 11.83 -7.43
CA ASP A 122 -10.99 13.21 -7.87
C ASP A 122 -9.50 13.49 -8.12
N ASN A 123 -8.65 12.47 -8.00
CA ASN A 123 -7.20 12.55 -8.07
C ASN A 123 -6.55 13.60 -7.14
N ALA A 124 -7.23 13.99 -6.05
CA ALA A 124 -6.73 14.99 -5.10
C ALA A 124 -6.94 14.53 -3.65
N PRO A 125 -6.01 14.85 -2.72
CA PRO A 125 -6.25 14.74 -1.29
C PRO A 125 -7.48 15.56 -0.88
N THR A 126 -8.36 15.00 -0.04
CA THR A 126 -9.47 15.76 0.58
C THR A 126 -9.37 15.87 2.10
N LEU A 127 -8.42 15.17 2.70
CA LEU A 127 -8.13 15.14 4.14
C LEU A 127 -6.63 15.22 4.31
N ARG A 128 -6.17 15.86 5.38
CA ARG A 128 -4.74 16.03 5.67
C ARG A 128 -4.03 14.69 5.83
N ARG A 129 -4.70 13.69 6.42
CA ARG A 129 -4.15 12.32 6.54
C ARG A 129 -3.78 11.65 5.22
N HIS A 130 -4.33 12.12 4.10
CA HIS A 130 -3.97 11.58 2.80
C HIS A 130 -2.57 12.00 2.36
N TYR A 131 -2.02 13.12 2.83
CA TYR A 131 -0.77 13.68 2.29
C TYR A 131 0.41 12.71 2.35
N PRO A 132 0.70 12.05 3.49
CA PRO A 132 1.82 11.10 3.54
C PRO A 132 1.66 9.87 2.65
N GLY A 133 0.42 9.53 2.28
CA GLY A 133 0.07 8.31 1.56
C GLY A 133 -0.55 8.54 0.18
N TYR A 134 -0.66 9.78 -0.29
CA TYR A 134 -1.33 10.12 -1.54
C TYR A 134 -0.62 9.44 -2.72
N LEU A 135 -1.42 8.88 -3.62
CA LEU A 135 -0.94 8.28 -4.85
C LEU A 135 -1.74 8.87 -6.00
N ASP A 136 -1.06 9.68 -6.81
CA ASP A 136 -1.60 10.21 -8.07
C ASP A 136 -2.00 9.04 -8.99
N GLN A 137 -3.13 9.17 -9.68
CA GLN A 137 -3.65 8.14 -10.56
C GLN A 137 -2.67 7.78 -11.68
N GLN A 138 -1.91 8.74 -12.23
CA GLN A 138 -0.92 8.49 -13.27
C GLN A 138 0.30 7.75 -12.73
N ASP A 139 0.73 8.05 -11.50
CA ASP A 139 1.79 7.32 -10.81
C ASP A 139 1.37 5.88 -10.49
N CYS A 140 0.10 5.68 -10.11
CA CYS A 140 -0.50 4.36 -9.91
C CYS A 140 -0.49 3.53 -11.20
N ILE A 141 -0.93 4.13 -12.31
CA ILE A 141 -0.92 3.47 -13.63
C ILE A 141 0.51 3.11 -14.04
N ASP A 142 1.48 4.04 -13.91
CA ASP A 142 2.89 3.73 -14.23
C ASP A 142 3.40 2.59 -13.35
N MET A 143 3.09 2.54 -12.05
CA MET A 143 3.50 1.42 -11.18
C MET A 143 2.98 0.08 -11.70
N ILE A 144 1.70 0.00 -12.05
CA ILE A 144 1.09 -1.21 -12.60
C ILE A 144 1.76 -1.62 -13.90
N ASP A 145 1.98 -0.67 -14.82
CA ASP A 145 2.63 -0.90 -16.10
C ASP A 145 4.07 -1.41 -15.92
N ARG A 146 4.81 -0.85 -14.95
CA ARG A 146 6.18 -1.28 -14.62
C ARG A 146 6.19 -2.70 -14.05
N CYS A 147 5.27 -3.05 -13.17
CA CYS A 147 5.14 -4.43 -12.67
C CYS A 147 4.79 -5.41 -13.81
N LEU A 148 3.90 -5.02 -14.74
CA LEU A 148 3.56 -5.86 -15.89
C LEU A 148 4.76 -6.09 -16.82
N GLN A 149 5.59 -5.08 -17.01
CA GLN A 149 6.78 -5.10 -17.88
C GLN A 149 8.06 -5.58 -17.18
N ALA A 150 8.00 -5.91 -15.89
CA ALA A 150 9.16 -6.34 -15.13
C ALA A 150 9.85 -7.57 -15.76
N PRO A 151 11.16 -7.77 -15.56
CA PRO A 151 11.86 -8.97 -16.01
C PRO A 151 11.21 -10.27 -15.50
N ASP A 152 11.19 -11.32 -16.32
CA ASP A 152 10.51 -12.60 -16.00
C ASP A 152 11.15 -13.38 -14.84
N ASP A 153 12.40 -13.04 -14.49
CA ASP A 153 13.15 -13.56 -13.33
C ASP A 153 12.82 -12.82 -12.03
N LEU A 154 12.10 -11.69 -12.07
CA LEU A 154 11.52 -11.08 -10.88
C LEU A 154 10.28 -11.88 -10.43
N LYS A 155 10.50 -12.82 -9.50
CA LYS A 155 9.49 -13.80 -9.07
C LYS A 155 8.58 -13.28 -7.97
N PHE A 156 9.10 -12.76 -6.86
CA PHE A 156 8.28 -12.17 -5.82
C PHE A 156 8.93 -10.90 -5.33
N ASP A 157 8.12 -9.85 -5.18
CA ASP A 157 8.56 -8.59 -4.61
C ASP A 157 7.37 -7.75 -4.12
N ILE A 158 7.63 -6.79 -3.25
CA ILE A 158 6.66 -5.88 -2.65
C ILE A 158 7.11 -4.44 -2.88
N PHE A 159 6.22 -3.62 -3.43
CA PHE A 159 6.50 -2.22 -3.74
C PHE A 159 5.57 -1.28 -2.99
N ASN A 160 6.13 -0.36 -2.21
CA ASN A 160 5.39 0.79 -1.69
C ASN A 160 5.07 1.73 -2.87
N ALA A 161 3.79 1.95 -3.16
CA ALA A 161 3.34 2.85 -4.23
C ALA A 161 2.68 4.08 -3.61
N ILE A 162 3.48 5.13 -3.45
CA ILE A 162 3.06 6.45 -2.97
C ILE A 162 3.77 7.46 -3.85
N SER A 163 3.09 8.55 -4.21
CA SER A 163 3.70 9.63 -4.98
C SER A 163 4.84 10.31 -4.20
N ASP A 164 5.60 11.23 -4.81
CA ASP A 164 6.78 11.85 -4.20
C ASP A 164 6.40 12.95 -3.18
N ASN A 165 5.49 12.61 -2.27
CA ASN A 165 4.94 13.53 -1.27
C ASN A 165 6.02 13.92 -0.26
N ARG A 166 6.06 15.19 0.12
CA ARG A 166 7.04 15.75 1.05
C ARG A 166 7.00 15.07 2.42
N TYR A 167 5.80 14.79 2.93
CA TYR A 167 5.59 14.26 4.28
C TYR A 167 5.40 12.73 4.32
N ARG A 168 5.79 12.02 3.27
CA ARG A 168 5.75 10.55 3.27
C ARG A 168 6.66 9.98 4.36
N TRP A 169 6.32 8.79 4.80
CA TRP A 169 7.12 8.01 5.76
C TRP A 169 7.37 6.57 5.32
N ARG A 170 6.94 6.22 4.11
CA ARG A 170 7.32 5.00 3.41
C ARG A 170 8.26 5.37 2.29
N ASP A 171 9.31 4.58 2.12
CA ASP A 171 10.26 4.75 1.03
C ASP A 171 9.59 4.49 -0.31
N ILE A 172 10.21 5.04 -1.35
CA ILE A 172 9.86 4.78 -2.75
C ILE A 172 11.12 4.48 -3.57
N ASP A 173 12.23 4.17 -2.90
CA ASP A 173 13.52 3.95 -3.56
C ASP A 173 13.64 2.51 -4.09
N HIS A 174 13.10 1.51 -3.39
CA HIS A 174 13.04 0.14 -3.89
C HIS A 174 12.34 0.00 -5.26
N PRO A 175 11.10 0.49 -5.48
CA PRO A 175 10.50 0.46 -6.81
C PRO A 175 11.25 1.32 -7.84
N LYS A 176 11.98 2.36 -7.42
CA LYS A 176 12.85 3.12 -8.33
C LYS A 176 14.01 2.27 -8.82
N GLU A 177 14.62 1.50 -7.95
CA GLU A 177 15.79 0.67 -8.25
C GLU A 177 15.42 -0.57 -9.05
N VAL A 178 14.39 -1.30 -8.62
CA VAL A 178 13.98 -2.57 -9.22
C VAL A 178 13.18 -2.39 -10.52
N LEU A 179 12.24 -1.44 -10.52
CA LEU A 179 11.29 -1.28 -11.63
C LEU A 179 11.57 -0.05 -12.50
N GLY A 180 12.43 0.86 -12.07
CA GLY A 180 12.59 2.14 -12.74
C GLY A 180 11.38 3.07 -12.57
N TRP A 181 10.48 2.79 -11.62
CA TRP A 181 9.31 3.62 -11.34
C TRP A 181 9.76 4.99 -10.81
N ARG A 182 9.25 6.08 -11.36
CA ARG A 182 9.63 7.46 -10.98
C ARG A 182 8.36 8.30 -10.82
N PRO A 183 7.73 8.29 -9.63
CA PRO A 183 6.49 9.03 -9.42
C PRO A 183 6.70 10.53 -9.58
N ARG A 184 5.68 11.23 -10.05
CA ARG A 184 5.71 12.68 -10.34
C ARG A 184 4.67 13.47 -9.57
N GLY A 185 3.60 12.85 -9.09
CA GLY A 185 2.58 13.52 -8.29
C GLY A 185 3.12 13.96 -6.93
N HIS A 186 2.60 15.05 -6.39
CA HIS A 186 2.95 15.55 -5.06
C HIS A 186 1.65 15.94 -4.35
N ALA A 187 1.41 15.45 -3.13
CA ALA A 187 0.23 15.84 -2.35
C ALA A 187 0.20 17.35 -2.06
N GLU A 188 1.38 17.95 -1.98
CA GLU A 188 1.59 19.37 -1.66
C GLU A 188 1.15 20.32 -2.79
N ASP A 189 0.89 19.82 -3.99
CA ASP A 189 0.32 20.62 -5.10
C ASP A 189 -1.15 21.00 -4.86
N TYR A 190 -1.79 20.38 -3.86
CA TYR A 190 -3.19 20.61 -3.52
C TYR A 190 -3.30 21.41 -2.23
N GLU A 191 -4.06 22.50 -2.26
CA GLU A 191 -4.49 23.21 -1.05
C GLU A 191 -5.87 22.70 -0.62
N ILE A 192 -5.98 22.31 0.67
CA ILE A 192 -7.24 21.86 1.26
C ILE A 192 -7.53 22.58 2.57
N ASP A 193 -8.82 22.75 2.88
CA ASP A 193 -9.26 23.41 4.11
C ASP A 193 -8.98 22.59 5.37
N ASP A 194 -8.93 21.26 5.22
CA ASP A 194 -8.70 20.33 6.33
C ASP A 194 -7.29 20.54 6.96
N LYS A 195 -7.30 20.81 8.26
CA LYS A 195 -6.10 21.06 9.07
C LYS A 195 -5.49 19.80 9.66
N GLY A 196 -6.13 18.64 9.48
CA GLY A 196 -5.70 17.39 10.09
C GLY A 196 -6.05 17.28 11.58
N GLY A 197 -5.42 16.32 12.23
CA GLY A 197 -5.54 16.06 13.66
C GLY A 197 -5.63 14.57 13.98
N TRP A 198 -5.41 14.24 15.26
CA TRP A 198 -5.36 12.86 15.74
C TRP A 198 -6.67 12.07 15.54
N HIS A 199 -7.81 12.75 15.40
CA HIS A 199 -9.09 12.13 15.07
C HIS A 199 -9.10 11.45 13.68
N GLN A 200 -8.14 11.78 12.82
CA GLN A 200 -7.97 11.15 11.51
C GLN A 200 -7.00 9.96 11.54
N VAL A 201 -6.25 9.79 12.64
CA VAL A 201 -5.18 8.78 12.78
C VAL A 201 -5.63 7.64 13.69
N LEU A 202 -6.19 7.98 14.84
CA LEU A 202 -6.65 7.04 15.85
C LEU A 202 -8.10 6.64 15.60
N GLU A 203 -8.36 5.34 15.71
CA GLU A 203 -9.69 4.76 15.54
C GLU A 203 -10.12 4.04 16.83
N GLY A 204 -11.39 4.21 17.23
CA GLY A 204 -11.95 3.54 18.40
C GLY A 204 -11.23 3.86 19.72
N ASP A 205 -10.72 2.81 20.37
CA ASP A 205 -10.03 2.84 21.66
C ASP A 205 -8.49 2.89 21.54
N GLN A 206 -7.97 3.09 20.32
CA GLN A 206 -6.52 3.16 20.09
C GLN A 206 -5.88 4.33 20.85
N THR A 207 -4.74 4.05 21.49
CA THR A 207 -3.91 5.03 22.16
C THR A 207 -2.51 5.06 21.55
N LEU A 208 -1.86 6.23 21.62
CA LEU A 208 -0.50 6.38 21.12
C LEU A 208 0.48 5.57 21.98
N GLY A 209 1.41 4.88 21.33
CA GLY A 209 2.55 4.23 21.98
C GLY A 209 3.60 5.28 22.34
N ARG A 210 3.29 6.15 23.30
CA ARG A 210 4.24 7.13 23.85
C ARG A 210 4.98 6.59 25.05
#